data_AF-A0AAE6MI32-F1
#
_entry.id   AF-A0AAE6MI32-F1
#
_cell.length_a   1.000
_cell.length_b   1.000
_cell.length_c   1.000
_cell.angle_alpha   90.00
_cell.angle_beta   90.00
_cell.angle_gamma   90.00
#
_symmetry.space_group_name_H-M   'P 1'
#
loop_
_entity.id
_entity.type
_entity.pdbx_description
1 polymer ?
#
loop_
_entity_poly.entity_id
_entity_poly.type
_entity_poly.pdbx_seq_one_letter_code
_entity_poly.pdbx_strand_id
1 'polypeptide(L)'
;MYKILNLKEFVSQDTFNIVYDEQKKATAVLIPVSHWHPAKAAELQNLMEQLTYIPVFECSLKELEERLHPEIQHVEAENTHLGLYNVYEPTGNQERRNHVIREYQDHRELVKVNASTGESQIIRSRF
;
A
#
# COMPACT_ATOMS: atom_id res chain seq x y z
N MET A 1 -9.14 -0.58 18.77
CA MET A 1 -9.84 0.46 19.58
C MET A 1 -9.23 1.80 19.20
N TYR A 2 -9.86 2.55 18.28
CA TYR A 2 -9.33 3.84 17.83
C TYR A 2 -9.52 4.86 18.95
N LYS A 3 -8.44 5.34 19.56
CA LYS A 3 -8.48 6.52 20.43
C LYS A 3 -8.78 7.72 19.54
N ILE A 4 -9.99 8.25 19.63
CA ILE A 4 -10.34 9.53 19.03
C ILE A 4 -9.50 10.58 19.77
N LEU A 5 -8.56 11.21 19.06
CA LEU A 5 -7.78 12.30 19.63
C LEU A 5 -8.68 13.53 19.65
N ASN A 6 -8.92 14.09 20.85
CA ASN A 6 -9.73 15.30 20.96
C ASN A 6 -8.89 16.49 20.49
N LEU A 7 -9.05 16.85 19.22
CA LEU A 7 -8.35 17.97 18.58
C LEU A 7 -8.48 19.29 19.36
N LYS A 8 -9.59 19.51 20.09
CA LYS A 8 -9.79 20.73 20.89
C LYS A 8 -8.85 20.80 22.09
N GLU A 9 -8.55 19.67 22.73
CA GLU A 9 -7.59 19.62 23.85
C GLU A 9 -6.16 19.89 23.35
N PHE A 10 -5.82 19.39 22.17
CA PHE A 10 -4.52 19.60 21.53
C PHE A 10 -4.32 21.04 21.01
N VAL A 11 -5.38 21.67 20.47
CA VAL A 11 -5.34 23.06 19.97
C VAL A 11 -5.35 24.09 21.11
N SER A 12 -5.95 23.78 22.27
CA SER A 12 -6.01 24.69 23.42
C SER A 12 -4.66 24.98 24.08
N GLN A 13 -3.59 24.27 23.71
CA GLN A 13 -2.24 24.41 24.28
C GLN A 13 -1.22 25.10 23.34
N ASP A 14 -1.63 25.71 22.21
CA ASP A 14 -0.73 26.40 21.26
C ASP A 14 0.45 25.54 20.75
N THR A 15 0.29 24.21 20.76
CA THR A 15 1.43 23.29 20.65
C THR A 15 1.85 22.94 19.23
N PHE A 16 1.04 23.18 18.20
CA PHE A 16 1.34 22.85 16.80
C PHE A 16 0.38 23.54 15.81
N ASN A 17 0.80 23.64 14.54
CA ASN A 17 0.01 24.18 13.44
C ASN A 17 -0.29 23.06 12.42
N ILE A 18 -1.53 23.00 11.92
CA ILE A 18 -1.87 22.14 10.79
C ILE A 18 -1.73 22.96 9.51
N VAL A 19 -0.93 22.47 8.56
CA VAL A 19 -0.75 23.07 7.25
C VAL A 19 -1.78 22.47 6.30
N TYR A 20 -2.43 23.33 5.53
CA TYR A 20 -3.40 22.95 4.51
C TYR A 20 -2.88 23.33 3.12
N ASP A 21 -3.22 22.54 2.11
CA ASP A 21 -3.02 22.90 0.71
C ASP A 21 -4.11 23.85 0.18
N GLU A 22 -4.00 24.22 -1.11
CA GLU A 22 -4.97 25.08 -1.80
C GLU A 22 -6.38 24.47 -1.88
N GLN A 23 -6.51 23.14 -1.78
CA GLN A 23 -7.79 22.43 -1.71
C GLN A 23 -8.31 22.26 -0.27
N LYS A 24 -7.68 22.89 0.72
CA LYS A 24 -7.99 22.76 2.17
C LYS A 24 -7.80 21.35 2.72
N LYS A 25 -6.99 20.50 2.10
CA LYS A 25 -6.58 19.23 2.68
C LYS A 25 -5.39 19.45 3.59
N ALA A 26 -5.41 18.84 4.77
CA ALA A 26 -4.28 18.89 5.69
C ALA A 26 -3.10 18.11 5.07
N THR A 27 -1.90 18.69 5.09
CA THR A 27 -0.69 18.11 4.48
C THR A 27 0.45 17.93 5.47
N ALA A 28 0.47 18.69 6.56
CA ALA A 28 1.50 18.57 7.59
C ALA A 28 1.02 19.06 8.96
N VAL A 29 1.70 18.59 10.00
CA VAL A 29 1.62 19.09 11.38
C VAL A 29 2.99 19.68 11.73
N LEU A 30 3.04 20.99 11.99
CA LEU A 30 4.24 21.73 12.36
C LEU A 30 4.27 21.98 13.86
N ILE A 31 5.40 21.68 14.50
CA ILE A 31 5.59 21.83 15.95
C ILE A 31 6.80 22.71 16.18
N PRO A 32 6.68 23.78 17.00
CA PRO A 32 7.87 24.53 17.41
C PRO A 32 8.85 23.58 18.12
N VAL A 33 10.14 23.68 17.80
CA VAL A 33 11.17 22.79 18.37
C VAL A 33 11.17 22.84 19.90
N SER A 34 10.85 24.00 20.49
CA SER A 34 10.71 24.18 21.94
C SER A 34 9.61 23.32 22.58
N HIS A 35 8.64 22.86 21.80
CA HIS A 35 7.51 22.05 22.24
C HIS A 35 7.61 20.59 21.73
N TRP A 36 8.70 20.24 21.04
CA TRP A 36 8.94 18.86 20.62
C TRP A 36 9.28 17.98 21.82
N HIS A 37 8.55 16.86 21.96
CA HIS A 37 8.84 15.85 22.97
C HIS A 37 8.79 14.45 22.34
N PRO A 38 9.86 13.63 22.42
CA PRO A 38 9.90 12.31 21.80
C PRO A 38 8.74 11.39 22.21
N ALA A 39 8.31 11.46 23.47
CA ALA A 39 7.18 10.68 23.97
C ALA A 39 5.83 11.00 23.29
N LYS A 40 5.73 12.11 22.55
CA LYS A 40 4.54 12.53 21.80
C LYS A 40 4.57 12.12 20.33
N ALA A 41 5.65 11.51 19.84
CA ALA A 41 5.80 11.12 18.43
C ALA A 41 4.64 10.25 17.94
N ALA A 42 4.22 9.25 18.72
CA ALA A 42 3.11 8.37 18.36
C ALA A 42 1.75 9.10 18.30
N GLU A 43 1.51 10.06 19.20
CA GLU A 43 0.27 10.87 19.20
C GLU A 43 0.21 11.77 17.96
N LEU A 44 1.34 12.34 17.57
CA LEU A 44 1.47 13.21 16.40
C LEU A 44 1.37 12.44 15.09
N GLN A 45 1.92 11.23 15.04
CA GLN A 45 1.75 10.33 13.91
C GLN A 45 0.28 9.94 13.73
N ASN A 46 -0.42 9.56 14.81
CA ASN A 46 -1.85 9.28 14.78
C ASN A 46 -2.68 10.50 14.33
N LEU A 47 -2.30 11.69 14.77
CA LEU A 47 -2.94 12.93 14.34
C LEU A 47 -2.73 13.18 12.84
N MET A 48 -1.50 13.03 12.36
CA MET A 48 -1.19 13.13 10.92
C MET A 48 -2.03 12.13 10.13
N GLU A 49 -2.05 10.87 10.54
CA GLU A 49 -2.87 9.83 9.91
C GLU A 49 -4.35 10.23 9.89
N GLN A 50 -4.92 10.72 10.98
CA GLN A 50 -6.31 11.17 11.03
C GLN A 50 -6.61 12.35 10.10
N LEU A 51 -5.68 13.30 9.99
CA LEU A 51 -5.83 14.50 9.17
C LEU A 51 -5.64 14.23 7.69
N THR A 52 -4.76 13.30 7.33
CA THR A 52 -4.45 12.94 5.95
C THR A 52 -5.17 11.68 5.48
N TYR A 53 -6.00 11.06 6.34
CA TYR A 53 -6.76 9.87 5.98
C TYR A 53 -7.80 10.23 4.92
N ILE A 54 -7.57 9.73 3.71
CA ILE A 54 -8.58 9.73 2.64
C ILE A 54 -9.32 8.39 2.73
N PRO A 55 -10.65 8.37 2.91
CA PRO A 55 -11.42 7.13 2.86
C PRO A 55 -11.24 6.38 1.54
N VAL A 56 -11.34 5.04 1.58
CA VAL A 56 -11.14 4.18 0.40
C VAL A 56 -12.00 4.60 -0.79
N PHE A 57 -13.24 5.03 -0.55
CA PHE A 57 -14.18 5.47 -1.59
C PHE A 57 -13.87 6.86 -2.17
N GLU A 58 -13.00 7.63 -1.53
CA GLU A 58 -12.51 8.93 -2.00
C GLU A 58 -11.12 8.86 -2.62
N CYS A 59 -10.46 7.70 -2.53
CA CYS A 59 -9.15 7.48 -3.14
C CYS A 59 -9.29 7.30 -4.65
N SER A 60 -8.39 7.90 -5.40
CA SER A 60 -8.13 7.52 -6.78
C SER A 60 -7.60 6.08 -6.85
N LEU A 61 -7.71 5.45 -8.02
CA LEU A 61 -7.15 4.12 -8.25
C LEU A 61 -5.65 4.05 -7.94
N LYS A 62 -4.92 5.10 -8.28
CA LYS A 62 -3.48 5.20 -8.01
C LYS A 62 -3.18 5.25 -6.51
N GLU A 63 -3.93 6.05 -5.74
CA GLU A 63 -3.74 6.12 -4.28
C GLU A 63 -4.10 4.78 -3.59
N LEU A 64 -5.11 4.05 -4.10
CA LEU A 64 -5.42 2.71 -3.61
C LEU A 64 -4.31 1.71 -3.92
N GLU A 65 -3.78 1.74 -5.13
CA GLU A 65 -2.65 0.90 -5.55
C GLU A 65 -1.43 1.15 -4.65
N GLU A 66 -1.05 2.41 -4.44
CA GLU A 66 0.07 2.80 -3.56
C GLU A 66 -0.13 2.32 -2.12
N ARG A 67 -1.37 2.36 -1.60
CA ARG A 67 -1.70 1.86 -0.25
C ARG A 67 -1.63 0.34 -0.14
N LEU A 68 -2.03 -0.37 -1.18
CA LEU A 68 -2.03 -1.83 -1.19
C LEU A 68 -0.65 -2.42 -1.48
N HIS A 69 0.24 -1.65 -2.10
CA HIS A 69 1.55 -2.12 -2.54
C HIS A 69 2.39 -2.82 -1.44
N PRO A 70 2.50 -2.28 -0.21
CA PRO A 70 3.27 -2.93 0.85
C PRO A 70 2.67 -4.28 1.28
N GLU A 71 1.34 -4.37 1.35
CA GLU A 71 0.64 -5.62 1.70
C GLU A 71 0.77 -6.67 0.59
N ILE A 72 0.73 -6.24 -0.67
CA ILE A 72 0.99 -7.11 -1.82
C ILE A 72 2.42 -7.68 -1.73
N GLN A 73 3.42 -6.83 -1.52
CA GLN A 73 4.82 -7.26 -1.36
C GLN A 73 4.99 -8.24 -0.19
N HIS A 74 4.29 -8.00 0.92
CA HIS A 74 4.32 -8.89 2.08
C HIS A 74 3.77 -10.28 1.74
N VAL A 75 2.58 -10.34 1.12
CA VAL A 75 1.95 -11.61 0.70
C VAL A 75 2.80 -12.33 -0.36
N GLU A 76 3.39 -11.60 -1.31
CA GLU A 76 4.27 -12.18 -2.32
C GLU A 76 5.51 -12.83 -1.70
N ALA A 77 6.10 -12.19 -0.69
CA ALA A 77 7.22 -12.72 0.06
C ALA A 77 6.82 -13.96 0.88
N GLU A 78 5.65 -13.95 1.52
CA GLU A 78 5.12 -15.09 2.25
C GLU A 78 4.84 -16.29 1.35
N ASN A 79 4.19 -16.08 0.20
CA ASN A 79 3.96 -17.13 -0.81
C ASN A 79 5.27 -17.80 -1.20
N THR A 80 6.27 -16.99 -1.52
CA THR A 80 7.60 -17.47 -1.91
C THR A 80 8.26 -18.27 -0.77
N HIS A 81 8.14 -17.80 0.48
CA HIS A 81 8.68 -18.50 1.65
C HIS A 81 8.01 -19.86 1.91
N LEU A 82 6.71 -19.97 1.61
CA LEU A 82 5.93 -21.21 1.72
C LEU A 82 6.16 -22.17 0.53
N GLY A 83 6.99 -21.81 -0.44
CA GLY A 83 7.23 -22.59 -1.65
C GLY A 83 6.09 -22.51 -2.67
N LEU A 84 5.20 -21.52 -2.53
CA LEU A 84 4.17 -21.19 -3.51
C LEU A 84 4.74 -20.25 -4.59
N TYR A 85 3.97 -20.06 -5.66
CA TYR A 85 4.31 -19.13 -6.73
C TYR A 85 3.44 -17.87 -6.70
N ASN A 86 4.03 -16.75 -7.09
CA ASN A 86 3.30 -15.54 -7.46
C ASN A 86 2.98 -15.56 -8.96
N VAL A 87 1.89 -14.89 -9.36
CA VAL A 87 1.43 -14.88 -10.76
C VAL A 87 1.49 -13.47 -11.31
N TYR A 88 2.20 -13.30 -12.43
CA TYR A 88 2.39 -12.01 -13.08
C TYR A 88 1.94 -12.04 -14.54
N GLU A 89 1.49 -10.90 -15.04
CA GLU A 89 1.30 -10.72 -16.48
C GLU A 89 2.66 -10.50 -17.18
N PRO A 90 2.92 -11.16 -18.33
CA PRO A 90 4.15 -10.95 -19.06
C PRO A 90 4.20 -9.54 -19.67
N THR A 91 5.30 -8.83 -19.48
CA THR A 91 5.47 -7.46 -20.00
C THR A 91 5.40 -7.43 -21.54
N GLY A 92 4.59 -6.52 -22.11
CA GLY A 92 4.48 -6.33 -23.56
C GLY A 92 3.55 -7.32 -24.29
N ASN A 93 2.76 -8.11 -23.57
CA ASN A 93 2.11 -9.29 -24.12
C ASN A 93 0.65 -9.10 -24.54
N GLN A 94 0.36 -8.04 -25.31
CA GLN A 94 -0.99 -7.81 -25.86
C GLN A 94 -1.45 -8.93 -26.82
N GLU A 95 -0.51 -9.68 -27.40
CA GLU A 95 -0.81 -10.70 -28.43
C GLU A 95 -1.01 -12.11 -27.88
N ARG A 96 -0.50 -12.46 -26.69
CA ARG A 96 -0.66 -13.82 -26.13
C ARG A 96 -1.63 -13.83 -24.96
N ARG A 97 -2.92 -13.68 -25.31
CA ARG A 97 -4.03 -13.90 -24.38
C ARG A 97 -3.82 -15.22 -23.64
N ASN A 98 -4.09 -15.21 -22.33
CA ASN A 98 -4.01 -16.37 -21.44
C ASN A 98 -2.60 -16.87 -21.05
N HIS A 99 -1.55 -16.08 -21.24
CA HIS A 99 -0.22 -16.41 -20.72
C HIS A 99 0.06 -15.64 -19.44
N VAL A 100 0.61 -16.33 -18.45
CA VAL A 100 1.03 -15.78 -17.17
C VAL A 100 2.42 -16.29 -16.82
N ILE A 101 3.15 -15.52 -16.02
CA ILE A 101 4.40 -15.95 -15.41
C ILE A 101 4.07 -16.46 -14.01
N ARG A 102 4.47 -17.68 -13.70
CA ARG A 102 4.55 -18.15 -12.31
C ARG A 102 5.97 -17.91 -11.83
N GLU A 103 6.13 -17.13 -10.78
CA GLU A 103 7.42 -16.91 -10.12
C GLU A 103 7.47 -17.71 -8.82
N TYR A 104 8.47 -18.58 -8.73
CA TYR A 104 8.83 -19.31 -7.53
C TYR A 104 10.10 -18.68 -6.93
N GLN A 105 10.50 -19.15 -5.76
CA GLN A 105 11.71 -18.66 -5.09
C GLN A 105 12.99 -18.83 -5.94
N ASP A 106 13.08 -19.89 -6.73
CA ASP A 106 14.30 -20.32 -7.42
C ASP A 106 14.21 -20.24 -8.95
N HIS A 107 13.01 -20.12 -9.52
CA HIS A 107 12.80 -20.07 -10.96
C HIS A 107 11.48 -19.39 -11.34
N ARG A 108 11.33 -19.11 -12.63
CA ARG A 108 10.09 -18.65 -13.24
C ARG A 108 9.61 -19.63 -14.31
N GLU A 109 8.30 -19.70 -14.51
CA GLU A 109 7.67 -20.48 -15.57
C GLU A 109 6.73 -19.60 -16.38
N LEU A 110 6.77 -19.73 -17.71
CA LEU A 110 5.72 -19.20 -18.58
C LEU A 110 4.64 -20.26 -18.72
N VAL A 111 3.42 -19.90 -18.33
CA VAL A 111 2.29 -20.82 -18.27
C VAL A 111 1.15 -20.27 -19.11
N LYS A 112 0.49 -21.14 -19.88
CA LYS A 112 -0.75 -20.84 -20.57
C LYS A 112 -1.91 -21.40 -19.75
N VAL A 113 -2.89 -20.57 -19.42
CA VAL A 113 -4.05 -20.96 -18.60
C VAL A 113 -5.30 -20.99 -19.47
N ASN A 114 -6.00 -22.10 -19.52
CA ASN A 114 -7.31 -22.14 -20.16
C ASN A 114 -8.34 -21.42 -19.26
N ALA A 115 -8.80 -20.24 -19.69
CA ALA A 115 -9.73 -19.44 -18.91
C ALA A 115 -11.08 -20.13 -18.64
N SER A 116 -11.51 -21.09 -19.47
CA SER A 116 -12.79 -21.79 -19.27
C SER A 116 -12.70 -22.99 -18.33
N THR A 117 -11.51 -23.59 -18.16
CA THR A 117 -11.33 -24.80 -17.32
C THR A 117 -10.41 -24.59 -16.12
N GLY A 118 -9.63 -23.50 -16.10
CA GLY A 118 -8.58 -23.28 -15.11
C GLY A 118 -7.34 -24.15 -15.31
N GLU A 119 -7.34 -25.06 -16.30
CA GLU A 119 -6.20 -25.92 -16.58
C GLU A 119 -5.02 -25.11 -17.08
N SER A 120 -3.82 -25.46 -16.62
CA SER A 120 -2.60 -24.73 -16.93
C SER A 120 -1.56 -25.63 -17.59
N GLN A 121 -0.94 -25.13 -18.66
CA GLN A 121 0.14 -25.80 -19.36
C GLN A 121 1.42 -24.96 -19.26
N ILE A 122 2.51 -25.59 -18.78
CA ILE A 122 3.83 -24.96 -18.80
C ILE A 122 4.32 -24.89 -20.24
N ILE A 123 4.54 -23.67 -20.74
CA ILE A 123 5.06 -23.41 -22.08
C ILE A 123 6.59 -23.35 -22.05
N ARG A 124 7.17 -22.79 -20.97
CA ARG A 124 8.62 -22.71 -20.78
C ARG A 124 8.96 -22.77 -19.29
N SER A 125 9.82 -23.71 -18.92
CA SER A 125 10.47 -23.75 -17.62
C SER A 125 11.70 -22.83 -17.62
N ARG A 126 12.00 -22.18 -16.49
CA ARG A 126 13.08 -21.18 -16.34
C ARG A 126 12.94 -20.03 -17.36
N PHE A 127 11.79 -19.38 -17.32
CA PHE A 127 11.45 -18.21 -18.15
C PHE A 127 12.26 -16.97 -17.78
#